data_AF-A0A7V0UI25-F1
#
_entry.id   AF-A0A7V0UI25-F1
#
_cell.length_a   1.000
_cell.length_b   1.000
_cell.length_c   1.000
_cell.angle_alpha   90.00
_cell.angle_beta   90.00
_cell.angle_gamma   90.00
#
_symmetry.space_group_name_H-M   'P 1'
#
loop_
_entity.id
_entity.type
_entity.pdbx_description
1 polymer ?
#
loop_
_entity_poly.entity_id
_entity_poly.type
_entity_poly.pdbx_seq_one_letter_code
_entity_poly.pdbx_strand_id
1 'polypeptide(L)'
;MKTHNHLRRRAAALAAAVSVFAASAQAHHSFAMYDLNKTYVMTGVVVRVDPNPSHLQIFLAPLNDARDQVIRDSKKEPVVWAIEMEAAGVAARDGVTVNNFPRGAIVSVGLHPLRNGMPAGGRGKNGLFKCPADTPPPPGKHCDSVKGATSHGHGVLPKPTGPLPMPKAK
;
A
#
# COMPACT_ATOMS: atom_id res chain seq x y z
N MET A 1 -41.19 -10.05 -39.84
CA MET A 1 -40.99 -9.07 -38.73
C MET A 1 -40.74 -9.68 -37.35
N LYS A 2 -41.04 -10.97 -37.06
CA LYS A 2 -40.79 -11.60 -35.73
C LYS A 2 -39.32 -12.00 -35.47
N THR A 3 -38.55 -12.35 -36.49
CA THR A 3 -37.19 -12.93 -36.37
C THR A 3 -36.12 -11.95 -35.85
N HIS A 4 -36.21 -10.67 -36.21
CA HIS A 4 -35.25 -9.65 -35.74
C HIS A 4 -35.37 -9.36 -34.24
N ASN A 5 -36.56 -9.56 -33.66
CA ASN A 5 -36.81 -9.27 -32.24
C ASN A 5 -36.19 -10.35 -31.34
N HIS A 6 -36.15 -11.60 -31.80
CA HIS A 6 -35.47 -12.69 -31.08
C HIS A 6 -33.95 -12.57 -31.15
N LEU A 7 -33.40 -12.13 -32.29
CA LEU A 7 -31.96 -11.92 -32.44
C LEU A 7 -31.46 -10.75 -31.58
N ARG A 8 -32.21 -9.64 -31.51
CA ARG A 8 -31.93 -8.50 -30.64
C ARG A 8 -31.99 -8.88 -29.15
N ARG A 9 -32.98 -9.67 -28.74
CA ARG A 9 -33.12 -10.17 -27.36
C ARG A 9 -31.97 -11.10 -26.95
N ARG A 10 -31.53 -12.00 -27.86
CA ARG A 10 -30.38 -12.89 -27.62
C ARG A 10 -29.06 -12.11 -27.52
N ALA A 11 -28.85 -11.11 -28.39
CA ALA A 11 -27.66 -10.26 -28.34
C ALA A 11 -27.59 -9.45 -27.03
N ALA A 12 -28.72 -8.90 -26.57
CA ALA A 12 -28.79 -8.16 -25.30
C ALA A 12 -28.50 -9.06 -24.08
N ALA A 13 -29.03 -10.30 -24.08
CA ALA A 13 -28.76 -11.26 -23.00
C ALA A 13 -27.29 -11.69 -22.95
N LEU A 14 -26.65 -11.89 -24.11
CA LEU A 14 -25.23 -12.23 -24.18
C LEU A 14 -24.34 -11.08 -23.71
N ALA A 15 -24.66 -9.83 -24.10
CA ALA A 15 -23.96 -8.64 -23.63
C ALA A 15 -24.06 -8.47 -22.10
N ALA A 16 -25.25 -8.68 -21.54
CA ALA A 16 -25.46 -8.62 -20.09
C ALA A 16 -24.67 -9.72 -19.34
N ALA A 17 -24.65 -10.95 -19.87
CA ALA A 17 -23.86 -12.04 -19.28
C ALA A 17 -22.36 -11.70 -19.27
N VAL A 18 -21.82 -11.21 -20.38
CA VAL A 18 -20.41 -10.76 -20.47
C VAL A 18 -20.10 -9.64 -19.48
N SER A 19 -21.04 -8.73 -19.24
CA SER A 19 -20.88 -7.62 -18.29
C SER A 19 -20.77 -8.12 -16.84
N VAL A 20 -21.55 -9.14 -16.47
CA VAL A 20 -21.53 -9.74 -15.12
C VAL A 20 -20.22 -10.49 -14.86
N PHE A 21 -19.68 -11.20 -15.86
CA PHE A 21 -18.38 -11.87 -15.72
C PHE A 21 -17.19 -10.90 -15.73
N ALA A 22 -17.30 -9.74 -16.37
CA ALA A 22 -16.25 -8.71 -16.29
C ALA A 22 -16.16 -8.07 -14.89
N ALA A 23 -17.28 -7.99 -14.15
CA ALA A 23 -17.30 -7.40 -12.80
C ALA A 23 -16.65 -8.30 -11.74
N SER A 24 -16.70 -9.63 -11.89
CA SER A 24 -16.17 -10.57 -10.89
C SER A 24 -14.64 -10.56 -10.78
N ALA A 25 -13.93 -10.27 -11.87
CA ALA A 25 -12.47 -10.13 -11.86
C ALA A 25 -11.97 -9.00 -10.95
N GLN A 26 -12.81 -7.98 -10.68
CA GLN A 26 -12.47 -6.85 -9.81
C GLN A 26 -12.77 -7.14 -8.31
N ALA A 27 -13.56 -8.17 -8.01
CA ALA A 27 -14.08 -8.44 -6.66
C ALA A 27 -13.16 -9.29 -5.76
N HIS A 28 -12.10 -9.91 -6.32
CA HIS A 28 -11.18 -10.76 -5.54
C HIS A 28 -10.29 -9.98 -4.55
N HIS A 29 -10.18 -8.65 -4.69
CA HIS A 29 -9.43 -7.81 -3.77
C HIS A 29 -10.37 -7.01 -2.89
N SER A 30 -11.01 -7.65 -1.90
CA SER A 30 -11.91 -6.93 -0.99
C SER A 30 -11.15 -5.83 -0.24
N PHE A 31 -11.28 -4.59 -0.73
CA PHE A 31 -10.73 -3.40 -0.08
C PHE A 31 -11.62 -2.89 1.06
N ALA A 32 -12.69 -3.62 1.41
CA ALA A 32 -13.69 -3.20 2.38
C ALA A 32 -13.10 -2.91 3.77
N MET A 33 -12.02 -3.61 4.12
CA MET A 33 -11.29 -3.45 5.39
C MET A 33 -10.56 -2.10 5.48
N TYR A 34 -10.24 -1.48 4.34
CA TYR A 34 -9.52 -0.21 4.27
C TYR A 34 -10.46 0.98 4.18
N ASP A 35 -10.04 2.09 4.79
CA ASP A 35 -10.70 3.38 4.63
C ASP A 35 -10.16 4.12 3.41
N LEU A 36 -10.77 3.90 2.25
CA LEU A 36 -10.33 4.53 0.99
C LEU A 36 -10.50 6.06 0.97
N ASN A 37 -11.25 6.64 1.92
CA ASN A 37 -11.37 8.08 2.09
C ASN A 37 -10.21 8.69 2.90
N LYS A 38 -9.35 7.85 3.48
CA LYS A 38 -8.18 8.27 4.22
C LYS A 38 -6.92 7.77 3.54
N THR A 39 -5.93 8.64 3.50
CA THR A 39 -4.63 8.30 2.93
C THR A 39 -3.55 8.84 3.84
N TYR A 40 -2.64 7.96 4.25
CA TYR A 40 -1.45 8.33 4.99
C TYR A 40 -0.21 8.18 4.12
N VAL A 41 0.80 9.00 4.39
CA VAL A 41 2.15 8.78 3.90
C VAL A 41 3.05 8.46 5.08
N MET A 42 3.62 7.26 5.05
CA MET A 42 4.52 6.77 6.07
C MET A 42 5.94 6.84 5.59
N THR A 43 6.87 7.25 6.45
CA THR A 43 8.30 6.93 6.27
C THR A 43 8.73 6.11 7.45
N GLY A 44 9.40 4.99 7.20
CA GLY A 44 9.72 4.02 8.24
C GLY A 44 10.88 3.13 7.87
N VAL A 45 11.34 2.38 8.87
CA VAL A 45 12.41 1.39 8.75
C VAL A 45 11.77 0.01 8.54
N VAL A 46 12.24 -0.73 7.54
CA VAL A 46 11.79 -2.09 7.29
C VAL A 46 12.21 -3.01 8.44
N VAL A 47 11.22 -3.67 9.03
CA VAL A 47 11.39 -4.71 10.06
C VAL A 47 11.51 -6.07 9.40
N ARG A 48 10.63 -6.37 8.43
CA ARG A 48 10.64 -7.60 7.62
C ARG A 48 9.76 -7.44 6.38
N VAL A 49 9.96 -8.31 5.40
CA VAL A 49 9.06 -8.51 4.26
C VAL A 49 8.49 -9.92 4.33
N ASP A 50 7.18 -10.04 4.11
CA ASP A 50 6.45 -11.30 4.02
C ASP A 50 6.01 -11.51 2.56
N PRO A 51 6.71 -12.34 1.77
CA PRO A 51 6.46 -12.52 0.35
C PRO A 51 5.30 -13.48 0.10
N ASN A 52 4.18 -13.26 0.79
CA ASN A 52 3.00 -14.10 0.64
C ASN A 52 2.46 -14.04 -0.81
N PRO A 53 2.13 -15.20 -1.42
CA PRO A 53 1.76 -15.27 -2.83
C PRO A 53 0.43 -14.57 -3.15
N SER A 54 -0.44 -14.36 -2.17
CA SER A 54 -1.71 -13.66 -2.37
C SER A 54 -1.57 -12.17 -2.12
N HIS A 55 -0.83 -11.78 -1.07
CA HIS A 55 -0.67 -10.40 -0.65
C HIS A 55 0.67 -10.20 0.06
N LEU A 56 1.66 -9.63 -0.64
CA LEU A 56 2.93 -9.31 0.00
C LEU A 56 2.70 -8.23 1.07
N GLN A 57 3.38 -8.38 2.21
CA GLN A 57 3.37 -7.37 3.27
C GLN A 57 4.78 -6.89 3.59
N ILE A 58 4.96 -5.56 3.69
CA ILE A 58 6.15 -4.97 4.30
C ILE A 58 5.78 -4.51 5.71
N PHE A 59 6.54 -4.97 6.69
CA PHE A 59 6.39 -4.55 8.09
C PHE A 59 7.37 -3.40 8.35
N LEU A 60 6.85 -2.25 8.76
CA LEU A 60 7.61 -1.01 8.94
C LEU A 60 7.48 -0.48 10.37
N ALA A 61 8.58 -0.01 10.95
CA ALA A 61 8.53 0.87 12.12
C ALA A 61 8.55 2.33 11.63
N PRO A 62 7.47 3.11 11.78
CA PRO A 62 7.41 4.48 11.30
C PRO A 62 8.46 5.35 12.01
N LEU A 63 9.06 6.30 11.28
CA LEU A 63 9.87 7.36 11.85
C LEU A 63 9.00 8.55 12.25
N ASN A 64 9.43 9.30 13.27
CA ASN A 64 8.87 10.59 13.62
C ASN A 64 9.08 11.65 12.50
N ASP A 65 8.53 12.85 12.69
CA ASP A 65 8.65 13.93 11.71
C ASP A 65 10.07 14.45 11.54
N ALA A 66 10.90 14.34 12.58
CA ALA A 66 12.32 14.68 12.53
C ALA A 66 13.18 13.66 11.76
N ARG A 67 12.62 12.47 11.47
CA ARG A 67 13.28 11.36 10.76
C ARG A 67 14.50 10.77 11.49
N ASP A 68 14.57 10.95 12.79
CA ASP A 68 15.70 10.52 13.63
C ASP A 68 15.36 9.40 14.62
N GLN A 69 14.07 9.14 14.86
CA GLN A 69 13.62 8.10 15.79
C GLN A 69 12.41 7.33 15.26
N VAL A 70 12.37 6.03 15.57
CA VAL A 70 11.16 5.23 15.38
C VAL A 70 10.09 5.63 16.38
N ILE A 71 8.84 5.70 15.92
CA ILE A 71 7.67 5.92 16.78
C ILE A 71 7.49 4.69 17.66
N ARG A 72 7.33 4.93 18.96
CA ARG A 72 7.19 3.90 20.00
C ARG A 72 5.87 4.07 20.73
N ASP A 73 5.36 2.96 21.25
CA ASP A 73 4.18 2.94 22.10
C ASP A 73 4.50 3.36 23.55
N SER A 74 3.50 3.29 24.44
CA SER A 74 3.66 3.62 25.86
C SER A 74 4.58 2.67 26.63
N LYS A 75 4.89 1.49 26.08
CA LYS A 75 5.87 0.55 26.62
C LYS A 75 7.28 0.76 26.06
N LYS A 76 7.47 1.81 25.24
CA LYS A 76 8.71 2.11 24.52
C LYS A 76 9.06 1.05 23.47
N GLU A 77 8.11 0.24 23.01
CA GLU A 77 8.29 -0.71 21.92
C GLU A 77 8.02 -0.03 20.57
N PRO A 78 8.76 -0.32 19.49
CA PRO A 78 8.47 0.24 18.18
C PRO A 78 7.06 -0.15 17.73
N VAL A 79 6.26 0.81 17.28
CA VAL A 79 4.98 0.50 16.64
C VAL A 79 5.28 -0.07 15.26
N VAL A 80 4.86 -1.30 15.00
CA VAL A 80 5.06 -1.94 13.69
C VAL A 80 3.77 -1.89 12.90
N TRP A 81 3.87 -1.36 11.68
CA TRP A 81 2.80 -1.33 10.70
C TRP A 81 2.95 -2.44 9.67
N ALA A 82 1.85 -3.13 9.35
CA ALA A 82 1.79 -4.06 8.22
C ALA A 82 1.22 -3.35 6.98
N ILE A 83 2.04 -3.17 5.95
CA ILE A 83 1.63 -2.55 4.70
C ILE A 83 1.43 -3.62 3.65
N GLU A 84 0.18 -3.86 3.29
CA GLU A 84 -0.22 -4.85 2.29
C GLU A 84 -0.13 -4.27 0.87
N MET A 85 0.28 -5.11 -0.07
CA MET A 85 0.24 -4.82 -1.50
C MET A 85 -0.14 -6.06 -2.30
N GLU A 86 0.02 -5.99 -3.63
CA GLU A 86 -0.24 -7.09 -4.54
C GLU A 86 0.52 -8.38 -4.19
N ALA A 87 0.11 -9.48 -4.82
CA ALA A 87 0.79 -10.76 -4.78
C ALA A 87 2.31 -10.62 -4.96
N ALA A 88 3.10 -11.37 -4.20
CA ALA A 88 4.56 -11.26 -4.22
C ALA A 88 5.18 -11.36 -5.62
N GLY A 89 4.63 -12.20 -6.51
CA GLY A 89 5.11 -12.31 -7.89
C GLY A 89 4.85 -11.06 -8.75
N VAL A 90 3.81 -10.28 -8.45
CA VAL A 90 3.55 -8.99 -9.10
C VAL A 90 4.46 -7.92 -8.49
N ALA A 91 4.52 -7.83 -7.17
CA ALA A 91 5.37 -6.89 -6.45
C ALA A 91 6.86 -7.03 -6.81
N ALA A 92 7.32 -8.26 -7.07
CA ALA A 92 8.69 -8.53 -7.51
C ALA A 92 9.03 -7.91 -8.87
N ARG A 93 8.04 -7.74 -9.77
CA ARG A 93 8.26 -7.05 -11.06
C ARG A 93 8.53 -5.55 -10.86
N ASP A 94 7.99 -4.99 -9.79
CA ASP A 94 8.25 -3.63 -9.34
C ASP A 94 9.52 -3.53 -8.45
N GLY A 95 10.26 -4.64 -8.31
CA GLY A 95 11.47 -4.73 -7.49
C GLY A 95 11.21 -4.88 -6.00
N VAL A 96 9.97 -5.11 -5.56
CA VAL A 96 9.64 -5.32 -4.15
C VAL A 96 9.90 -6.78 -3.78
N THR A 97 11.05 -7.03 -3.18
CA THR A 97 11.50 -8.36 -2.75
C THR A 97 12.16 -8.28 -1.39
N VAL A 98 12.28 -9.41 -0.68
CA VAL A 98 13.00 -9.50 0.60
C VAL A 98 14.44 -8.98 0.47
N ASN A 99 15.11 -9.27 -0.65
CA ASN A 99 16.50 -8.88 -0.87
C ASN A 99 16.65 -7.38 -1.19
N ASN A 100 15.71 -6.81 -1.94
CA ASN A 100 15.77 -5.39 -2.29
C ASN A 100 15.20 -4.48 -1.18
N PHE A 101 14.37 -5.02 -0.29
CA PHE A 101 13.85 -4.33 0.90
C PHE A 101 14.32 -5.07 2.17
N PRO A 102 15.63 -5.10 2.43
CA PRO A 102 16.17 -5.78 3.60
C PRO A 102 15.73 -5.07 4.88
N ARG A 103 15.81 -5.79 6.01
CA ARG A 103 15.66 -5.18 7.34
C ARG A 103 16.62 -3.99 7.48
N GLY A 104 16.12 -2.87 8.01
CA GLY A 104 16.88 -1.63 8.17
C GLY A 104 16.72 -0.65 7.01
N ALA A 105 16.22 -1.08 5.84
CA ALA A 105 15.97 -0.16 4.73
C ALA A 105 14.94 0.92 5.13
N ILE A 106 15.20 2.17 4.74
CA ILE A 106 14.27 3.27 4.97
C ILE A 106 13.39 3.42 3.72
N VAL A 107 12.08 3.43 3.93
CA VAL A 107 11.11 3.54 2.84
C VAL A 107 10.06 4.60 3.15
N SER A 108 9.47 5.17 2.10
CA SER A 108 8.26 5.95 2.17
C SER A 108 7.16 5.30 1.35
N VAL A 109 5.95 5.21 1.91
CA VAL A 109 4.82 4.54 1.28
C VAL A 109 3.52 5.30 1.55
N GLY A 110 2.71 5.49 0.52
CA GLY A 110 1.33 5.91 0.68
C GLY A 110 0.43 4.70 0.96
N LEU A 111 -0.55 4.84 1.86
CA LEU A 111 -1.46 3.75 2.20
C LEU A 111 -2.86 4.23 2.58
N HIS A 112 -3.83 3.33 2.43
CA HIS A 112 -5.16 3.43 3.01
C HIS A 112 -5.20 2.61 4.30
N PRO A 113 -5.48 3.22 5.47
CA PRO A 113 -5.44 2.51 6.75
C PRO A 113 -6.62 1.56 6.90
N LEU A 114 -6.50 0.60 7.83
CA LEU A 114 -7.65 -0.19 8.27
C LEU A 114 -8.70 0.69 8.96
N ARG A 115 -9.97 0.40 8.72
CA ARG A 115 -11.10 1.10 9.37
C ARG A 115 -11.15 0.92 10.88
N ASN A 116 -10.63 -0.20 11.39
CA ASN A 116 -10.60 -0.51 12.81
C ASN A 116 -9.48 0.20 13.58
N GLY A 117 -8.62 0.97 12.91
CA GLY A 117 -7.55 1.74 13.52
C GLY A 117 -6.30 0.94 13.95
N MET A 118 -6.25 -0.36 13.65
CA MET A 118 -5.03 -1.15 13.84
C MET A 118 -3.90 -0.65 12.92
N PRO A 119 -2.62 -0.80 13.30
CA PRO A 119 -1.48 -0.33 12.52
C PRO A 119 -1.24 -1.21 11.29
N ALA A 120 -2.14 -1.13 10.32
CA ALA A 120 -1.99 -1.77 9.03
C ALA A 120 -2.77 -0.99 7.96
N GLY A 121 -2.44 -1.25 6.71
CA GLY A 121 -3.13 -0.63 5.58
C GLY A 121 -2.70 -1.21 4.25
N GLY A 122 -3.49 -0.90 3.22
CA GLY A 122 -3.22 -1.31 1.85
C GLY A 122 -2.51 -0.18 1.11
N ARG A 123 -1.41 -0.49 0.43
CA ARG A 123 -0.70 0.44 -0.47
C ARG A 123 -1.62 0.89 -1.61
N GLY A 124 -2.42 -0.02 -2.16
CA GLY A 124 -3.21 0.25 -3.36
C GLY A 124 -2.31 0.72 -4.51
N LYS A 125 -2.67 1.82 -5.16
CA LYS A 125 -1.89 2.41 -6.26
C LYS A 125 -0.89 3.48 -5.80
N ASN A 126 -0.74 3.67 -4.49
CA ASN A 126 0.15 4.70 -3.97
C ASN A 126 1.62 4.33 -4.18
N GLY A 127 2.47 5.35 -4.25
CA GLY A 127 3.91 5.19 -4.42
C GLY A 127 4.58 4.48 -3.25
N LEU A 128 5.65 3.76 -3.58
CA LEU A 128 6.60 3.15 -2.65
C LEU A 128 8.00 3.56 -3.09
N PHE A 129 8.72 4.24 -2.20
CA PHE A 129 10.06 4.73 -2.44
C PHE A 129 11.01 4.16 -1.40
N LYS A 130 12.19 3.74 -1.81
CA LYS A 130 13.26 3.31 -0.91
C LYS A 130 14.36 4.36 -0.95
N CYS A 131 14.74 4.87 0.21
CA CYS A 131 15.88 5.75 0.35
C CYS A 131 17.19 4.99 0.08
N PRO A 132 18.28 5.68 -0.31
CA PRO A 132 19.62 5.12 -0.23
C PRO A 132 19.92 4.63 1.19
N ALA A 133 20.83 3.66 1.31
CA ALA A 133 21.28 3.16 2.60
C ALA A 133 21.74 4.32 3.51
N ASP A 134 21.37 4.24 4.79
CA ASP A 134 21.76 5.17 5.84
C ASP A 134 21.49 6.66 5.55
N THR A 135 20.55 6.94 4.63
CA THR A 135 20.21 8.30 4.20
C THR A 135 18.73 8.57 4.43
N PRO A 136 18.29 8.82 5.69
CA PRO A 136 16.92 9.22 5.96
C PRO A 136 16.59 10.53 5.22
N PRO A 137 15.32 10.75 4.85
CA PRO A 137 14.92 12.03 4.28
C PRO A 137 15.03 13.15 5.34
N PRO A 138 15.15 14.42 4.92
CA PRO A 138 15.09 15.55 5.84
C PRO A 138 13.79 15.59 6.67
N PRO A 139 13.76 16.34 7.79
CA PRO A 139 12.54 16.52 8.59
C PRO A 139 11.34 16.93 7.73
N GLY A 140 10.21 16.26 7.95
CA GLY A 140 8.96 16.49 7.20
C GLY A 140 8.98 16.06 5.72
N LYS A 141 10.07 15.43 5.25
CA LYS A 141 10.19 14.92 3.86
C LYS A 141 10.09 13.39 3.80
N HIS A 142 10.10 12.87 2.58
CA HIS A 142 9.96 11.45 2.25
C HIS A 142 11.06 11.01 1.27
N CYS A 143 11.23 9.69 1.09
CA CYS A 143 12.29 9.12 0.26
C CYS A 143 12.23 9.59 -1.21
N ASP A 144 11.06 9.94 -1.74
CA ASP A 144 10.90 10.51 -3.09
C ASP A 144 11.63 11.85 -3.28
N SER A 145 12.01 12.53 -2.20
CA SER A 145 12.81 13.76 -2.22
C SER A 145 14.32 13.53 -2.04
N VAL A 146 14.75 12.30 -1.78
CA VAL A 146 16.15 11.97 -1.49
C VAL A 146 16.88 11.60 -2.79
N LYS A 147 18.02 12.25 -3.06
CA LYS A 147 18.86 11.93 -4.22
C LYS A 147 19.30 10.46 -4.15
N GLY A 148 19.06 9.71 -5.22
CA GLY A 148 19.41 8.29 -5.32
C GLY A 148 18.35 7.35 -4.75
N ALA A 149 17.21 7.85 -4.27
CA ALA A 149 16.09 7.00 -3.92
C ALA A 149 15.53 6.28 -5.16
N THR A 150 14.99 5.08 -4.93
CA THR A 150 14.39 4.25 -5.98
C THR A 150 12.86 4.20 -5.81
N SER A 151 12.14 4.28 -6.93
CA SER A 151 10.69 4.07 -6.98
C SER A 151 10.36 2.61 -7.30
N HIS A 152 9.32 2.08 -6.67
CA HIS A 152 8.88 0.69 -6.82
C HIS A 152 7.38 0.65 -7.16
N GLY A 153 7.09 0.43 -8.44
CA GLY A 153 5.75 0.44 -9.02
C GLY A 153 5.31 1.78 -9.61
N HIS A 154 4.09 1.85 -10.13
CA HIS A 154 3.60 2.97 -10.96
C HIS A 154 2.90 4.12 -10.18
N GLY A 155 3.24 4.34 -8.90
CA GLY A 155 2.57 5.32 -8.03
C GLY A 155 3.46 6.47 -7.57
N VAL A 156 2.82 7.60 -7.19
CA VAL A 156 3.47 8.70 -6.48
C VAL A 156 3.05 8.71 -5.01
N LEU A 157 3.81 9.36 -4.13
CA LEU A 157 3.32 9.58 -2.77
C LEU A 157 2.12 10.53 -2.82
N PRO A 158 0.95 10.12 -2.28
CA PRO A 158 -0.25 10.94 -2.31
C PRO A 158 -0.13 12.12 -1.34
N LYS A 159 -0.97 13.13 -1.51
CA LYS A 159 -1.18 14.12 -0.45
C LYS A 159 -1.91 13.42 0.71
N PRO A 160 -1.34 13.38 1.92
CA PRO A 160 -2.01 12.73 3.05
C PRO A 160 -3.27 13.50 3.46
N THR A 161 -4.31 12.77 3.86
CA THR A 161 -5.56 13.36 4.38
C THR A 161 -5.42 13.83 5.83
N GLY A 162 -4.32 13.45 6.49
CA GLY A 162 -4.00 13.83 7.86
C GLY A 162 -2.65 13.23 8.29
N PRO A 163 -2.15 13.57 9.49
CA PRO A 163 -0.92 12.99 10.01
C PRO A 163 -1.08 11.48 10.27
N LEU A 164 0.05 10.76 10.33
CA LEU A 164 0.05 9.39 10.83
C LEU A 164 -0.52 9.35 12.25
N PRO A 165 -1.40 8.38 12.57
CA PRO A 165 -1.95 8.28 13.90
C PRO A 165 -0.83 7.87 14.87
N MET A 166 -0.65 8.69 15.91
CA MET A 166 0.28 8.39 16.99
C MET A 166 -0.33 7.35 17.92
N PRO A 167 0.47 6.40 18.45
CA PRO A 167 -0.01 5.49 19.48
C PRO A 167 -0.58 6.30 20.65
N LYS A 168 -1.77 5.92 21.13
CA LYS A 168 -2.40 6.61 22.26
C LYS A 168 -1.50 6.47 23.49
N ALA A 169 -1.18 7.59 24.12
CA ALA A 169 -0.67 7.57 25.49
C ALA A 169 -1.75 6.92 26.37
N LYS A 170 -1.36 5.93 27.17
CA LYS A 170 -2.22 5.43 28.24
C LYS A 170 -2.02 6.30 29.46
#